data_AF-A0A7C4R744-F1
#
_entry.id   AF-A0A7C4R744-F1
#
_cell.length_a   1.000
_cell.length_b   1.000
_cell.length_c   1.000
_cell.angle_alpha   90.00
_cell.angle_beta   90.00
_cell.angle_gamma   90.00
#
_symmetry.space_group_name_H-M   'P 1'
#
loop_
_entity.id
_entity.type
_entity.pdbx_description
1 polymer ?
#
loop_
_entity_poly.entity_id
_entity_poly.type
_entity_poly.pdbx_seq_one_letter_code
_entity_poly.pdbx_strand_id
1 'polypeptide(L)'
;TVVYGDKTFRVRMVPSAFVYEKCRLLIGPGVIVDPNVFLNEVKLLNVEDRAGLDPQCAIIEPKHIEADKSGHLASEIGTTGSGTGPCNADRVLRRARMARDVPELQKFLTDVPLEVNNAIDSGENVLIEGTQGTFLSLWHGTYPYVTSKDVTASAACSDVGVGPKKVSDVIIVFKAYVTRVGAGPLPGEISWEEAERRGWAEIASVTGRRRRAAPFNFDLAKRAVMLNSATQAAITKIDVLFPECKGAKSFSDLSAEARDFIRRIESEIKIPVTLIGTGPEVLDIVDRRFE
;
A
#
# COMPACT_ATOMS: atom_id res chain seq x y z
N THR A 1 -7.61 3.64 -0.14
CA THR A 1 -9.05 3.97 -0.06
C THR A 1 -9.69 2.90 0.76
N VAL A 2 -10.47 3.29 1.76
CA VAL A 2 -11.20 2.38 2.64
C VAL A 2 -12.68 2.74 2.52
N VAL A 3 -13.53 1.79 2.16
CA VAL A 3 -14.99 1.97 2.20
C VAL A 3 -15.49 1.27 3.45
N TYR A 4 -16.04 2.05 4.38
CA TYR A 4 -16.53 1.54 5.65
C TYR A 4 -17.91 2.15 5.93
N GLY A 5 -18.92 1.28 5.99
CA GLY A 5 -20.32 1.72 6.03
C GLY A 5 -20.69 2.53 4.79
N ASP A 6 -21.26 3.71 4.99
CA ASP A 6 -21.71 4.64 3.94
C ASP A 6 -20.62 5.61 3.46
N LYS A 7 -19.40 5.51 4.01
CA LYS A 7 -18.31 6.46 3.77
C LYS A 7 -17.15 5.86 3.00
N THR A 8 -16.56 6.67 2.13
CA THR A 8 -15.32 6.36 1.42
C THR A 8 -14.21 7.28 1.90
N PHE A 9 -13.19 6.70 2.53
CA PHE A 9 -12.03 7.41 3.06
C PHE A 9 -10.81 7.28 2.12
N ARG A 10 -10.17 8.41 1.82
CA ARG A 10 -8.95 8.49 1.01
C ARG A 10 -7.78 8.92 1.90
N VAL A 11 -7.19 7.95 2.56
CA VAL A 11 -6.10 8.15 3.52
C VAL A 11 -4.74 7.96 2.83
N ARG A 12 -3.72 8.71 3.26
CA ARG A 12 -2.37 8.74 2.70
C ARG A 12 -1.27 8.59 3.75
N MET A 13 -1.49 9.07 4.98
CA MET A 13 -0.50 9.06 6.06
C MET A 13 -0.95 8.20 7.22
N VAL A 14 -2.19 8.36 7.70
CA VAL A 14 -2.71 7.53 8.79
C VAL A 14 -2.88 6.08 8.30
N PRO A 15 -2.38 5.07 9.03
CA PRO A 15 -2.56 3.66 8.64
C PRO A 15 -4.03 3.27 8.44
N SER A 16 -4.30 2.41 7.46
CA SER A 16 -5.64 2.00 7.02
C SER A 16 -6.44 1.25 8.11
N ALA A 17 -5.77 0.74 9.14
CA ALA A 17 -6.38 0.07 10.30
C ALA A 17 -7.16 1.03 11.24
N PHE A 18 -7.32 2.31 10.88
CA PHE A 18 -8.12 3.27 11.65
C PHE A 18 -9.58 2.81 11.87
N VAL A 19 -10.14 1.92 11.04
CA VAL A 19 -11.48 1.36 11.26
C VAL A 19 -11.57 0.48 12.51
N TYR A 20 -10.44 -0.04 13.02
CA TYR A 20 -10.38 -0.76 14.28
C TYR A 20 -10.01 0.20 15.42
N GLU A 21 -11.00 0.55 16.25
CA GLU A 21 -10.87 1.60 17.28
C GLU A 21 -9.81 1.29 18.35
N LYS A 22 -9.60 0.00 18.64
CA LYS A 22 -8.59 -0.46 19.61
C LYS A 22 -7.16 -0.45 19.05
N CYS A 23 -6.98 -0.20 17.75
CA CYS A 23 -5.67 -0.21 17.12
C CYS A 23 -4.89 1.07 17.44
N ARG A 24 -3.68 0.90 17.97
CA ARG A 24 -2.64 1.93 17.99
C ARG A 24 -2.13 2.13 16.55
N LEU A 25 -2.16 3.37 16.07
CA LEU A 25 -1.79 3.72 14.68
C LEU A 25 -0.45 4.45 14.68
N LEU A 26 0.59 3.85 14.09
CA LEU A 26 1.97 4.35 14.15
C LEU A 26 2.56 4.59 12.76
N ILE A 27 3.37 5.65 12.64
CA ILE A 27 4.17 5.96 11.45
C ILE A 27 5.66 5.85 11.81
N GLY A 28 6.33 4.83 11.27
CA GLY A 28 7.73 4.53 11.57
C GLY A 28 8.74 5.52 10.98
N PRO A 29 9.98 5.55 11.52
CA PRO A 29 11.02 6.50 11.14
C PRO A 29 11.40 6.49 9.65
N GLY A 30 11.24 5.36 8.94
CA GLY A 30 11.54 5.26 7.51
C GLY A 30 10.50 5.91 6.59
N VAL A 31 9.40 6.42 7.16
CA VAL A 31 8.35 7.13 6.45
C VAL A 31 8.67 8.63 6.39
N ILE A 32 8.32 9.26 5.28
CA ILE A 32 8.35 10.71 5.13
C ILE A 32 6.94 11.27 5.39
N VAL A 33 6.85 12.37 6.10
CA VAL A 33 5.58 12.91 6.62
C VAL A 33 5.32 14.28 6.03
N ASP A 34 4.12 14.46 5.46
CA ASP A 34 3.54 15.77 5.21
C ASP A 34 2.68 16.14 6.43
N PRO A 35 3.10 17.13 7.25
CA PRO A 35 2.39 17.48 8.48
C PRO A 35 0.93 17.88 8.23
N ASN A 36 0.66 18.57 7.12
CA ASN A 36 -0.69 19.03 6.80
C ASN A 36 -1.61 17.85 6.48
N VAL A 37 -1.12 16.89 5.69
CA VAL A 37 -1.88 15.67 5.36
C VAL A 37 -2.13 14.85 6.61
N PHE A 38 -1.11 14.63 7.44
CA PHE A 38 -1.23 13.86 8.68
C PHE A 38 -2.25 14.49 9.64
N LEU A 39 -2.11 15.79 9.97
CA LEU A 39 -2.99 16.47 10.90
C LEU A 39 -4.45 16.51 10.42
N ASN A 40 -4.65 16.72 9.11
CA ASN A 40 -5.99 16.68 8.52
C ASN A 40 -6.61 15.28 8.60
N GLU A 41 -5.84 14.23 8.34
CA GLU A 41 -6.32 12.85 8.44
C GLU A 41 -6.60 12.43 9.88
N VAL A 42 -5.76 12.82 10.84
CA VAL A 42 -6.02 12.57 12.27
C VAL A 42 -7.36 13.15 12.71
N LYS A 43 -7.64 14.39 12.31
CA LYS A 43 -8.91 15.06 12.60
C LYS A 43 -10.08 14.42 11.85
N LEU A 44 -9.93 14.14 10.56
CA LEU A 44 -10.98 13.55 9.71
C LEU A 44 -11.41 12.17 10.23
N LEU A 45 -10.45 11.39 10.71
CA LEU A 45 -10.66 10.01 11.15
C LEU A 45 -10.94 9.88 12.65
N ASN A 46 -10.87 11.00 13.40
CA ASN A 46 -11.03 11.04 14.85
C ASN A 46 -10.09 10.04 15.58
N VAL A 47 -8.80 10.12 15.28
CA VAL A 47 -7.78 9.19 15.82
C VAL A 47 -6.70 9.86 16.66
N GLU A 48 -6.97 11.07 17.16
CA GLU A 48 -5.99 11.89 17.88
C GLU A 48 -5.34 11.13 19.05
N ASP A 49 -6.13 10.42 19.85
CA ASP A 49 -5.67 9.73 21.07
C ASP A 49 -4.89 8.43 20.81
N ARG A 50 -4.80 7.98 19.55
CA ARG A 50 -4.17 6.70 19.19
C ARG A 50 -3.27 6.76 17.96
N ALA A 51 -3.10 7.94 17.35
CA ALA A 51 -2.13 8.18 16.30
C ALA A 51 -0.76 8.55 16.87
N GLY A 52 0.31 8.13 16.22
CA GLY A 52 1.68 8.43 16.63
C GLY A 52 2.63 8.39 15.45
N LEU A 53 3.72 9.14 15.53
CA LEU A 53 4.78 9.09 14.53
C LEU A 53 6.16 9.22 15.18
N ASP A 54 7.15 8.65 14.53
CA ASP A 54 8.52 8.69 15.03
C ASP A 54 9.15 10.10 14.91
N PRO A 55 9.89 10.58 15.92
CA PRO A 55 10.62 11.85 15.84
C PRO A 55 11.63 11.92 14.69
N GLN A 56 12.07 10.79 14.14
CA GLN A 56 13.00 10.69 13.00
C GLN A 56 12.33 10.60 11.62
N CYS A 57 11.00 10.71 11.55
CA CYS A 57 10.32 10.89 10.26
C CYS A 57 10.80 12.17 9.57
N ALA A 58 11.25 12.07 8.32
CA ALA A 58 11.66 13.25 7.55
C ALA A 58 10.43 13.99 7.01
N ILE A 59 10.52 15.32 6.94
CA ILE A 59 9.37 16.18 6.65
C ILE A 59 9.32 16.59 5.17
N ILE A 60 8.14 16.40 4.58
CA ILE A 60 7.81 16.95 3.26
C ILE A 60 7.50 18.44 3.44
N GLU A 61 8.30 19.28 2.82
CA GLU A 61 8.17 20.74 2.83
C GLU A 61 7.60 21.23 1.49
N PRO A 62 7.04 22.46 1.41
CA PRO A 62 6.52 23.02 0.16
C PRO A 62 7.50 22.96 -1.01
N LYS A 63 8.80 23.24 -0.77
CA LYS A 63 9.87 23.11 -1.78
C LYS A 63 9.95 21.71 -2.40
N HIS A 64 9.67 20.66 -1.63
CA HIS A 64 9.70 19.29 -2.14
C HIS A 64 8.51 19.04 -3.08
N ILE A 65 7.33 19.54 -2.72
CA ILE A 65 6.11 19.42 -3.54
C ILE A 65 6.28 20.17 -4.87
N GLU A 66 6.83 21.38 -4.83
CA GLU A 66 7.09 22.20 -6.03
C GLU A 66 8.11 21.53 -6.96
N ALA A 67 9.20 21.01 -6.41
CA ALA A 67 10.22 20.27 -7.17
C ALA A 67 9.64 18.99 -7.79
N ASP A 68 8.76 18.27 -7.09
CA ASP A 68 8.14 17.02 -7.59
C ASP A 68 7.10 17.28 -8.68
N LYS A 69 6.50 18.48 -8.72
CA LYS A 69 5.51 18.88 -9.74
C LYS A 69 6.13 19.49 -11.00
N SER A 70 7.45 19.56 -11.09
CA SER A 70 8.16 20.22 -12.19
C SER A 70 9.26 19.36 -12.79
N GLY A 71 9.73 19.76 -13.97
CA GLY A 71 10.86 19.13 -14.66
C GLY A 71 10.66 17.65 -15.00
N HIS A 72 11.77 16.92 -15.05
CA HIS A 72 11.87 15.51 -15.44
C HIS A 72 10.97 14.57 -14.59
N LEU A 73 10.82 14.85 -13.29
CA LEU A 73 9.97 14.05 -12.39
C LEU A 73 8.49 14.09 -12.81
N ALA A 74 7.98 15.27 -13.16
CA ALA A 74 6.61 15.42 -13.59
C ALA A 74 6.39 14.91 -15.03
N SER A 75 7.31 15.24 -15.95
CA SER A 75 7.11 14.99 -17.39
C SER A 75 7.41 13.55 -17.81
N GLU A 76 8.50 12.95 -17.32
CA GLU A 76 8.96 11.65 -17.82
C GLU A 76 8.59 10.50 -16.89
N ILE A 77 8.80 10.67 -15.58
CA ILE A 77 8.44 9.64 -14.60
C ILE A 77 6.93 9.67 -14.36
N GLY A 78 6.37 10.87 -14.25
CA GLY A 78 5.00 11.10 -13.86
C GLY A 78 4.79 10.76 -12.39
N THR A 79 5.52 11.43 -11.50
CA THR A 79 5.37 11.28 -10.05
C THR A 79 3.99 11.75 -9.56
N THR A 80 3.71 11.55 -8.27
CA THR A 80 2.43 11.98 -7.67
C THR A 80 2.38 13.48 -7.40
N GLY A 81 3.50 14.20 -7.49
CA GLY A 81 3.58 15.61 -7.08
C GLY A 81 3.38 15.78 -5.57
N SER A 82 3.72 14.76 -4.78
CA SER A 82 3.58 14.76 -3.32
C SER A 82 4.83 15.23 -2.59
N GLY A 83 5.94 15.42 -3.30
CA GLY A 83 7.22 15.78 -2.70
C GLY A 83 8.05 14.58 -2.23
N THR A 84 7.60 13.36 -2.51
CA THR A 84 8.23 12.12 -2.01
C THR A 84 9.65 11.92 -2.54
N GLY A 85 9.88 12.15 -3.82
CA GLY A 85 11.21 12.06 -4.43
C GLY A 85 12.18 13.07 -3.82
N PRO A 86 11.89 14.38 -3.92
CA PRO A 86 12.76 15.42 -3.40
C PRO A 86 13.01 15.34 -1.89
N CYS A 87 12.01 15.01 -1.07
CA CYS A 87 12.20 14.83 0.37
C CYS A 87 13.15 13.68 0.70
N ASN A 88 13.02 12.53 0.02
CA ASN A 88 13.96 11.42 0.18
C ASN A 88 15.37 11.77 -0.30
N ALA A 89 15.50 12.57 -1.38
CA ALA A 89 16.81 13.07 -1.81
C ALA A 89 17.46 13.95 -0.73
N ASP A 90 16.71 14.90 -0.14
CA ASP A 90 17.19 15.72 0.97
C ASP A 90 17.52 14.86 2.21
N ARG A 91 16.75 13.80 2.48
CA ARG A 91 17.05 12.85 3.57
C ARG A 91 18.37 12.12 3.33
N VAL A 92 18.60 11.62 2.12
CA VAL A 92 19.86 10.95 1.73
C VAL A 92 21.04 11.91 1.83
N LEU A 93 20.86 13.17 1.44
CA LEU A 93 21.86 14.23 1.58
C LEU A 93 21.98 14.79 3.01
N ARG A 94 21.18 14.28 3.97
CA ARG A 94 21.18 14.68 5.38
C ARG A 94 20.81 16.16 5.59
N ARG A 95 19.87 16.65 4.79
CA ARG A 95 19.36 18.03 4.78
C ARG A 95 17.88 18.16 5.15
N ALA A 96 17.13 17.06 5.11
CA ALA A 96 15.71 17.08 5.45
C ALA A 96 15.50 17.43 6.93
N ARG A 97 14.47 18.27 7.20
CA ARG A 97 13.96 18.51 8.55
C ARG A 97 13.28 17.25 9.11
N MET A 98 13.35 17.04 10.42
CA MET A 98 12.76 15.88 11.08
C MET A 98 11.48 16.25 11.84
N ALA A 99 10.62 15.27 12.12
CA ALA A 99 9.36 15.47 12.82
C ALA A 99 9.51 16.07 14.22
N ARG A 100 10.58 15.72 14.94
CA ARG A 100 10.93 16.33 16.24
C ARG A 100 11.10 17.83 16.20
N ASP A 101 11.42 18.38 15.02
CA ASP A 101 11.66 19.81 14.85
C ASP A 101 10.36 20.56 14.48
N VAL A 102 9.21 19.88 14.35
CA VAL A 102 7.92 20.46 13.95
C VAL A 102 7.02 20.64 15.20
N PRO A 103 6.72 21.87 15.64
CA PRO A 103 5.93 22.13 16.85
C PRO A 103 4.54 21.49 16.85
N GLU A 104 3.86 21.47 15.71
CA GLU A 104 2.49 20.96 15.55
C GLU A 104 2.40 19.44 15.71
N LEU A 105 3.53 18.73 15.57
CA LEU A 105 3.60 17.27 15.68
C LEU A 105 3.96 16.79 17.09
N GLN A 106 4.38 17.67 18.00
CA GLN A 106 4.95 17.30 19.31
C GLN A 106 4.06 16.34 20.10
N LYS A 107 2.73 16.56 20.08
CA LYS A 107 1.78 15.72 20.83
C LYS A 107 1.65 14.28 20.31
N PHE A 108 2.15 14.00 19.10
CA PHE A 108 2.07 12.68 18.45
C PHE A 108 3.40 11.94 18.43
N LEU A 109 4.48 12.58 18.87
CA LEU A 109 5.81 11.98 18.80
C LEU A 109 5.93 10.80 19.77
N THR A 110 6.48 9.70 19.28
CA THR A 110 6.77 8.52 20.09
C THR A 110 7.92 7.72 19.49
N ASP A 111 8.57 6.86 20.27
CA ASP A 111 9.56 5.91 19.76
C ASP A 111 8.83 4.71 19.15
N VAL A 112 8.60 4.75 17.84
CA VAL A 112 7.83 3.72 17.13
C VAL A 112 8.53 2.37 17.14
N PRO A 113 9.86 2.27 16.85
CA PRO A 113 10.58 1.02 17.00
C PRO A 113 10.44 0.41 18.40
N LEU A 114 10.51 1.20 19.47
CA LEU A 114 10.35 0.72 20.83
C LEU A 114 8.93 0.21 21.10
N GLU A 115 7.89 1.00 20.79
CA GLU A 115 6.48 0.59 20.96
C GLU A 115 6.19 -0.71 20.22
N VAL A 116 6.59 -0.80 18.94
CA VAL A 116 6.34 -1.96 18.09
C VAL A 116 7.08 -3.20 18.61
N ASN A 117 8.35 -3.07 19.00
CA ASN A 117 9.10 -4.23 19.50
C ASN A 117 8.60 -4.70 20.87
N ASN A 118 8.20 -3.78 21.75
CA ASN A 118 7.59 -4.14 23.04
C ASN A 118 6.26 -4.89 22.84
N ALA A 119 5.43 -4.47 21.89
CA ALA A 119 4.19 -5.17 21.55
C ALA A 119 4.48 -6.59 21.06
N ILE A 120 5.42 -6.75 20.12
CA ILE A 120 5.84 -8.09 19.62
C ILE A 120 6.36 -8.96 20.76
N ASP A 121 7.25 -8.43 21.61
CA ASP A 121 7.88 -9.19 22.69
C ASP A 121 6.88 -9.53 23.81
N SER A 122 5.78 -8.79 23.92
CA SER A 122 4.65 -9.05 24.81
C SER A 122 3.60 -10.00 24.21
N GLY A 123 3.81 -10.49 22.99
CA GLY A 123 2.90 -11.40 22.30
C GLY A 123 1.67 -10.72 21.68
N GLU A 124 1.68 -9.40 21.52
CA GLU A 124 0.63 -8.66 20.82
C GLU A 124 0.79 -8.76 19.29
N ASN A 125 -0.30 -8.50 18.57
CA ASN A 125 -0.30 -8.50 17.11
C ASN A 125 0.11 -7.12 16.57
N VAL A 126 1.16 -7.11 15.72
CA VAL A 126 1.57 -5.93 14.96
C VAL A 126 1.29 -6.16 13.48
N LEU A 127 0.56 -5.23 12.86
CA LEU A 127 0.33 -5.19 11.42
C LEU A 127 1.12 -4.05 10.80
N ILE A 128 2.02 -4.36 9.86
CA ILE A 128 2.82 -3.37 9.14
C ILE A 128 2.22 -3.17 7.74
N GLU A 129 1.76 -1.95 7.45
CA GLU A 129 1.24 -1.58 6.13
C GLU A 129 2.38 -0.97 5.28
N GLY A 130 2.75 -1.67 4.19
CA GLY A 130 3.74 -1.20 3.24
C GLY A 130 3.15 -0.30 2.15
N THR A 131 3.98 0.59 1.61
CA THR A 131 3.71 1.28 0.34
C THR A 131 4.97 1.21 -0.52
N GLN A 132 4.94 1.11 -1.85
CA GLN A 132 3.83 0.90 -2.78
C GLN A 132 3.75 -0.60 -3.16
N GLY A 133 3.57 -0.93 -4.45
CA GLY A 133 3.61 -2.32 -4.94
C GLY A 133 5.00 -2.69 -5.46
N THR A 134 5.35 -3.97 -5.43
CA THR A 134 6.72 -4.50 -5.68
C THR A 134 7.42 -3.92 -6.91
N PHE A 135 6.72 -3.76 -8.03
CA PHE A 135 7.33 -3.26 -9.28
C PHE A 135 7.51 -1.74 -9.35
N LEU A 136 7.19 -1.03 -8.26
CA LEU A 136 7.58 0.35 -8.01
C LEU A 136 8.78 0.45 -7.06
N SER A 137 9.36 -0.66 -6.62
CA SER A 137 10.63 -0.67 -5.86
C SER A 137 11.72 0.07 -6.63
N LEU A 138 12.48 0.91 -5.94
CA LEU A 138 13.66 1.58 -6.50
C LEU A 138 14.71 0.58 -7.03
N TRP A 139 14.79 -0.63 -6.44
CA TRP A 139 15.78 -1.65 -6.80
C TRP A 139 15.24 -2.71 -7.74
N HIS A 140 14.00 -3.14 -7.51
CA HIS A 140 13.43 -4.33 -8.14
C HIS A 140 12.28 -4.03 -9.11
N GLY A 141 11.94 -2.74 -9.26
CA GLY A 141 10.92 -2.26 -10.18
C GLY A 141 11.44 -1.94 -11.57
N THR A 142 10.62 -1.24 -12.34
CA THR A 142 10.93 -0.83 -13.72
C THR A 142 11.66 0.52 -13.75
N TYR A 143 12.84 0.60 -13.12
CA TYR A 143 13.63 1.85 -13.08
C TYR A 143 13.83 2.42 -14.51
N PRO A 144 13.69 3.75 -14.72
CA PRO A 144 13.49 4.81 -13.72
C PRO A 144 12.04 5.05 -13.28
N TYR A 145 11.07 4.32 -13.82
CA TYR A 145 9.63 4.50 -13.55
C TYR A 145 9.19 3.80 -12.25
N VAL A 146 9.79 4.22 -11.14
CA VAL A 146 9.66 3.63 -9.80
C VAL A 146 9.51 4.73 -8.75
N THR A 147 9.27 4.37 -7.50
CA THR A 147 9.29 5.31 -6.38
C THR A 147 10.71 5.60 -5.92
N SER A 148 10.88 6.50 -4.94
CA SER A 148 12.19 6.91 -4.42
C SER A 148 12.76 6.02 -3.31
N LYS A 149 12.19 4.82 -3.09
CA LYS A 149 12.66 3.85 -2.08
C LYS A 149 12.33 2.41 -2.46
N ASP A 150 12.89 1.45 -1.73
CA ASP A 150 12.37 0.08 -1.78
C ASP A 150 11.02 -0.04 -1.09
N VAL A 151 10.22 -1.01 -1.57
CA VAL A 151 8.83 -1.24 -1.15
C VAL A 151 8.55 -2.72 -0.88
N THR A 152 9.60 -3.53 -0.73
CA THR A 152 9.45 -4.93 -0.31
C THR A 152 9.06 -5.03 1.16
N ALA A 153 8.63 -6.21 1.59
CA ALA A 153 8.36 -6.53 2.99
C ALA A 153 9.56 -6.21 3.90
N SER A 154 10.78 -6.48 3.43
CA SER A 154 12.02 -6.14 4.15
C SER A 154 12.17 -4.63 4.38
N ALA A 155 11.86 -3.82 3.37
CA ALA A 155 11.87 -2.36 3.49
C ALA A 155 10.79 -1.85 4.45
N ALA A 156 9.58 -2.41 4.38
CA ALA A 156 8.51 -2.09 5.33
C ALA A 156 8.91 -2.41 6.79
N CYS A 157 9.61 -3.53 7.03
CA CYS A 157 10.16 -3.85 8.36
C CYS A 157 11.22 -2.84 8.79
N SER A 158 12.13 -2.47 7.89
CA SER A 158 13.14 -1.44 8.16
C SER A 158 12.52 -0.08 8.46
N ASP A 159 11.38 0.26 7.87
CA ASP A 159 10.72 1.54 8.08
C ASP A 159 10.19 1.73 9.50
N VAL A 160 9.81 0.63 10.15
CA VAL A 160 9.23 0.63 11.50
C VAL A 160 10.18 0.12 12.57
N GLY A 161 11.39 -0.31 12.19
CA GLY A 161 12.40 -0.81 13.14
C GLY A 161 12.16 -2.25 13.62
N VAL A 162 11.58 -3.11 12.78
CA VAL A 162 11.37 -4.53 13.10
C VAL A 162 12.44 -5.38 12.43
N GLY A 163 13.14 -6.19 13.22
CA GLY A 163 14.13 -7.13 12.71
C GLY A 163 13.47 -8.30 11.96
N PRO A 164 14.10 -8.84 10.89
CA PRO A 164 13.47 -9.84 10.01
C PRO A 164 13.09 -11.14 10.72
N LYS A 165 13.76 -11.50 11.83
CA LYS A 165 13.44 -12.69 12.63
C LYS A 165 12.15 -12.58 13.43
N LYS A 166 11.57 -11.38 13.57
CA LYS A 166 10.32 -11.12 14.28
C LYS A 166 9.09 -11.17 13.37
N VAL A 167 9.28 -11.40 12.06
CA VAL A 167 8.20 -11.45 11.09
C VAL A 167 7.66 -12.88 10.99
N SER A 168 6.40 -13.07 11.36
CA SER A 168 5.72 -14.36 11.25
C SER A 168 5.08 -14.57 9.87
N ASP A 169 4.47 -13.51 9.34
CA ASP A 169 3.67 -13.56 8.12
C ASP A 169 3.98 -12.40 7.18
N VAL A 170 3.95 -12.69 5.88
CA VAL A 170 4.03 -11.68 4.83
C VAL A 170 2.88 -11.90 3.86
N ILE A 171 1.89 -11.02 3.91
CA ILE A 171 0.74 -11.02 3.00
C ILE A 171 1.07 -10.18 1.78
N ILE A 172 1.13 -10.78 0.60
CA ILE A 172 1.26 -10.04 -0.65
C ILE A 172 -0.11 -9.81 -1.29
N VAL A 173 -0.40 -8.56 -1.63
CA VAL A 173 -1.71 -8.17 -2.19
C VAL A 173 -1.62 -8.04 -3.70
N PHE A 174 -2.46 -8.79 -4.40
CA PHE A 174 -2.69 -8.62 -5.83
C PHE A 174 -4.13 -8.16 -6.09
N LYS A 175 -4.32 -7.49 -7.22
CA LYS A 175 -5.63 -7.33 -7.84
C LYS A 175 -5.84 -8.47 -8.84
N ALA A 176 -7.09 -8.82 -9.12
CA ALA A 176 -7.45 -9.80 -10.15
C ALA A 176 -7.00 -9.40 -11.59
N TYR A 177 -6.57 -8.15 -11.78
CA TYR A 177 -5.95 -7.62 -13.00
C TYR A 177 -4.87 -6.59 -12.63
N VAL A 178 -3.93 -6.30 -13.53
CA VAL A 178 -2.82 -5.38 -13.28
C VAL A 178 -3.22 -3.95 -13.65
N THR A 179 -2.83 -2.98 -12.82
CA THR A 179 -2.99 -1.55 -13.12
C THR A 179 -1.69 -0.80 -12.91
N ARG A 180 -1.40 0.19 -13.78
CA ARG A 180 -0.23 1.07 -13.66
C ARG A 180 -0.64 2.54 -13.79
N VAL A 181 -0.08 3.40 -12.93
CA VAL A 181 -0.16 4.87 -13.04
C VAL A 181 1.16 5.39 -13.58
N GLY A 182 1.12 6.38 -14.46
CA GLY A 182 2.32 7.01 -15.03
C GLY A 182 2.94 6.20 -16.17
N ALA A 183 4.13 6.63 -16.58
CA ALA A 183 4.86 6.06 -17.72
C ALA A 183 5.47 4.67 -17.40
N GLY A 184 6.19 4.12 -18.37
CA GLY A 184 6.90 2.84 -18.29
C GLY A 184 6.13 1.64 -18.82
N PRO A 185 6.77 0.47 -18.93
CA PRO A 185 6.19 -0.69 -19.61
C PRO A 185 5.06 -1.35 -18.82
N LEU A 186 4.03 -1.83 -19.52
CA LEU A 186 2.96 -2.67 -18.98
C LEU A 186 2.70 -3.82 -19.96
N PRO A 187 3.32 -4.99 -19.77
CA PRO A 187 3.09 -6.14 -20.63
C PRO A 187 1.61 -6.55 -20.64
N GLY A 188 1.03 -6.73 -21.83
CA GLY A 188 -0.39 -7.05 -21.99
C GLY A 188 -1.34 -5.87 -21.75
N GLU A 189 -0.85 -4.64 -21.85
CA GLU A 189 -1.69 -3.43 -21.77
C GLU A 189 -2.83 -3.48 -22.80
N ILE A 190 -4.05 -3.24 -22.31
CA ILE A 190 -5.26 -3.12 -23.12
C ILE A 190 -5.62 -1.64 -23.33
N SER A 191 -6.42 -1.35 -24.35
CA SER A 191 -6.89 0.02 -24.60
C SER A 191 -7.78 0.53 -23.46
N TRP A 192 -7.93 1.85 -23.35
CA TRP A 192 -8.79 2.47 -22.35
C TRP A 192 -10.26 2.06 -22.54
N GLU A 193 -10.73 2.01 -23.78
CA GLU A 193 -12.10 1.60 -24.13
C GLU A 193 -12.35 0.15 -23.71
N GLU A 194 -11.35 -0.73 -23.90
CA GLU A 194 -11.44 -2.11 -23.45
C GLU A 194 -11.45 -2.22 -21.92
N ALA A 195 -10.65 -1.41 -21.25
CA ALA A 195 -10.64 -1.34 -19.79
C ALA A 195 -11.99 -0.83 -19.24
N GLU A 196 -12.62 0.16 -19.88
CA GLU A 196 -13.97 0.63 -19.52
C GLU A 196 -15.01 -0.46 -19.71
N ARG A 197 -14.99 -1.15 -20.86
CA ARG A 197 -15.90 -2.27 -21.15
C ARG A 197 -15.82 -3.38 -20.11
N ARG A 198 -14.63 -3.64 -19.57
CA ARG A 198 -14.38 -4.65 -18.53
C ARG A 198 -14.58 -4.15 -17.09
N GLY A 199 -14.84 -2.86 -16.89
CA GLY A 199 -14.87 -2.26 -15.54
C GLY A 199 -13.50 -2.13 -14.87
N TRP A 200 -12.40 -2.27 -15.61
CA TRP A 200 -11.02 -2.18 -15.12
C TRP A 200 -10.46 -0.75 -15.18
N ALA A 201 -11.17 0.16 -15.85
CA ALA A 201 -10.80 1.56 -15.94
C ALA A 201 -10.85 2.22 -14.54
N GLU A 202 -9.70 2.66 -14.06
CA GLU A 202 -9.56 3.28 -12.75
C GLU A 202 -8.89 4.66 -12.85
N ILE A 203 -9.29 5.58 -11.97
CA ILE A 203 -8.68 6.91 -11.83
C ILE A 203 -7.92 6.98 -10.51
N ALA A 204 -6.68 7.47 -10.54
CA ALA A 204 -5.86 7.62 -9.35
C ALA A 204 -6.44 8.70 -8.41
N SER A 205 -6.60 8.35 -7.13
CA SER A 205 -7.24 9.21 -6.12
C SER A 205 -6.48 10.51 -5.83
N VAL A 206 -5.16 10.51 -5.97
CA VAL A 206 -4.29 11.66 -5.67
C VAL A 206 -4.09 12.56 -6.89
N THR A 207 -3.79 11.97 -8.04
CA THR A 207 -3.38 12.73 -9.24
C THR A 207 -4.49 12.92 -10.26
N GLY A 208 -5.61 12.21 -10.14
CA GLY A 208 -6.68 12.19 -11.15
C GLY A 208 -6.29 11.50 -12.46
N ARG A 209 -5.09 10.92 -12.56
CA ARG A 209 -4.61 10.26 -13.78
C ARG A 209 -5.29 8.91 -14.01
N ARG A 210 -5.56 8.61 -15.28
CA ARG A 210 -6.03 7.31 -15.75
C ARG A 210 -5.01 6.21 -15.44
N ARG A 211 -5.48 5.07 -14.94
CA ARG A 211 -4.68 3.85 -14.76
C ARG A 211 -4.74 3.02 -16.03
N ARG A 212 -3.57 2.68 -16.56
CA ARG A 212 -3.44 1.68 -17.62
C ARG A 212 -3.72 0.30 -17.04
N ALA A 213 -4.38 -0.57 -17.78
CA ALA A 213 -4.82 -1.87 -17.30
C ALA A 213 -4.25 -3.00 -18.16
N ALA A 214 -4.04 -4.17 -17.56
CA ALA A 214 -3.62 -5.39 -18.23
C ALA A 214 -4.19 -6.61 -17.48
N PRO A 215 -4.35 -7.77 -18.14
CA PRO A 215 -4.71 -9.02 -17.47
C PRO A 215 -3.73 -9.38 -16.34
N PHE A 216 -4.17 -10.27 -15.43
CA PHE A 216 -3.30 -10.81 -14.39
C PHE A 216 -2.03 -11.42 -14.98
N ASN A 217 -0.87 -11.14 -14.37
CA ASN A 217 0.41 -11.63 -14.84
C ASN A 217 1.06 -12.55 -13.79
N PHE A 218 1.07 -13.85 -14.10
CA PHE A 218 1.57 -14.88 -13.18
C PHE A 218 3.09 -14.79 -12.97
N ASP A 219 3.86 -14.38 -13.97
CA ASP A 219 5.32 -14.24 -13.82
C ASP A 219 5.70 -13.07 -12.93
N LEU A 220 4.97 -11.96 -13.04
CA LEU A 220 5.09 -10.84 -12.11
C LEU A 220 4.67 -11.26 -10.70
N ALA A 221 3.59 -12.02 -10.53
CA ALA A 221 3.16 -12.51 -9.23
C ALA A 221 4.20 -13.44 -8.58
N LYS A 222 4.72 -14.42 -9.33
CA LYS A 222 5.80 -15.33 -8.88
C LYS A 222 7.05 -14.57 -8.43
N ARG A 223 7.49 -13.59 -9.23
CA ARG A 223 8.64 -12.75 -8.88
C ARG A 223 8.37 -11.91 -7.62
N ALA A 224 7.17 -11.39 -7.46
CA ALA A 224 6.81 -10.59 -6.30
C ALA A 224 6.76 -11.44 -5.02
N VAL A 225 6.23 -12.66 -5.09
CA VAL A 225 6.27 -13.63 -3.97
C VAL A 225 7.70 -13.92 -3.55
N MET A 226 8.58 -14.25 -4.51
CA MET A 226 9.99 -14.52 -4.25
C MET A 226 10.70 -13.33 -3.58
N LEU A 227 10.53 -12.11 -4.11
CA LEU A 227 11.20 -10.92 -3.58
C LEU A 227 10.77 -10.55 -2.15
N ASN A 228 9.52 -10.85 -1.78
CA ASN A 228 8.97 -10.50 -0.48
C ASN A 228 9.01 -11.66 0.52
N SER A 229 9.39 -12.86 0.09
CA SER A 229 9.21 -14.10 0.87
C SER A 229 7.78 -14.22 1.40
N ALA A 230 6.80 -13.94 0.53
CA ALA A 230 5.40 -13.93 0.92
C ALA A 230 4.96 -15.31 1.44
N THR A 231 4.30 -15.34 2.60
CA THR A 231 3.75 -16.58 3.19
C THR A 231 2.36 -16.88 2.68
N GLN A 232 1.63 -15.84 2.27
CA GLN A 232 0.26 -15.92 1.79
C GLN A 232 -0.06 -14.76 0.85
N ALA A 233 -1.08 -14.93 0.02
CA ALA A 233 -1.56 -13.92 -0.91
C ALA A 233 -2.99 -13.47 -0.59
N ALA A 234 -3.26 -12.20 -0.85
CA ALA A 234 -4.61 -11.65 -0.90
C ALA A 234 -4.95 -11.25 -2.34
N ILE A 235 -6.11 -11.65 -2.85
CA ILE A 235 -6.61 -11.25 -4.17
C ILE A 235 -7.80 -10.32 -4.00
N THR A 236 -7.67 -9.10 -4.50
CA THR A 236 -8.75 -8.10 -4.49
C THR A 236 -9.39 -7.98 -5.87
N LYS A 237 -10.58 -7.37 -5.94
CA LYS A 237 -11.28 -7.08 -7.20
C LYS A 237 -11.76 -8.33 -7.94
N ILE A 238 -12.03 -9.42 -7.22
CA ILE A 238 -12.64 -10.60 -7.84
C ILE A 238 -14.03 -10.27 -8.36
N ASP A 239 -14.79 -9.43 -7.66
CA ASP A 239 -16.09 -8.90 -8.08
C ASP A 239 -16.06 -8.08 -9.38
N VAL A 240 -14.90 -7.52 -9.74
CA VAL A 240 -14.76 -6.81 -11.02
C VAL A 240 -14.51 -7.79 -12.15
N LEU A 241 -13.77 -8.88 -11.89
CA LEU A 241 -13.49 -9.90 -12.89
C LEU A 241 -14.65 -10.88 -13.07
N PHE A 242 -15.35 -11.18 -11.98
CA PHE A 242 -16.48 -12.11 -11.83
C PHE A 242 -17.61 -11.40 -11.06
N PRO A 243 -18.43 -10.56 -11.73
CA PRO A 243 -19.48 -9.75 -11.08
C PRO A 243 -20.47 -10.53 -10.24
N GLU A 244 -20.72 -11.80 -10.57
CA GLU A 244 -21.58 -12.71 -9.83
C GLU A 244 -21.03 -13.09 -8.45
N CYS A 245 -19.72 -12.92 -8.22
CA CYS A 245 -19.08 -13.20 -6.94
C CYS A 245 -19.17 -12.04 -5.94
N LYS A 246 -19.83 -10.93 -6.30
CA LYS A 246 -19.91 -9.74 -5.44
C LYS A 246 -20.58 -10.07 -4.10
N GLY A 247 -19.92 -9.72 -3.01
CA GLY A 247 -20.42 -9.92 -1.64
C GLY A 247 -20.34 -11.37 -1.12
N ALA A 248 -19.76 -12.31 -1.88
CA ALA A 248 -19.48 -13.66 -1.41
C ALA A 248 -18.67 -13.63 -0.09
N LYS A 249 -19.01 -14.53 0.85
CA LYS A 249 -18.44 -14.58 2.20
C LYS A 249 -17.68 -15.87 2.51
N SER A 250 -17.91 -16.93 1.73
CA SER A 250 -17.16 -18.18 1.80
C SER A 250 -16.56 -18.56 0.45
N PHE A 251 -15.52 -19.41 0.44
CA PHE A 251 -14.92 -19.85 -0.82
C PHE A 251 -15.90 -20.64 -1.69
N SER A 252 -16.86 -21.34 -1.08
CA SER A 252 -17.94 -22.04 -1.77
C SER A 252 -18.95 -21.14 -2.47
N ASP A 253 -19.08 -19.88 -2.05
CA ASP A 253 -20.01 -18.91 -2.64
C ASP A 253 -19.49 -18.34 -3.97
N LEU A 254 -18.21 -18.52 -4.27
CA LEU A 254 -17.61 -18.08 -5.53
C LEU A 254 -18.03 -18.98 -6.70
N SER A 255 -18.16 -18.40 -7.89
CA SER A 255 -18.41 -19.16 -9.14
C SER A 255 -17.31 -20.19 -9.41
N ALA A 256 -17.60 -21.19 -10.23
CA ALA A 256 -16.62 -22.23 -10.55
C ALA A 256 -15.37 -21.63 -11.20
N GLU A 257 -15.57 -20.68 -12.12
CA GLU A 257 -14.54 -19.95 -12.83
C GLU A 257 -13.68 -19.10 -11.89
N ALA A 258 -14.30 -18.41 -10.92
CA ALA A 258 -13.57 -17.64 -9.92
C ALA A 258 -12.72 -18.54 -9.01
N ARG A 259 -13.26 -19.68 -8.56
CA ARG A 259 -12.49 -20.65 -7.77
C ARG A 259 -11.33 -21.24 -8.56
N ASP A 260 -11.53 -21.56 -9.83
CA ASP A 260 -10.46 -22.07 -10.70
C ASP A 260 -9.38 -21.01 -10.97
N PHE A 261 -9.76 -19.75 -11.10
CA PHE A 261 -8.81 -18.64 -11.17
C PHE A 261 -7.94 -18.55 -9.91
N ILE A 262 -8.54 -18.62 -8.72
CA ILE A 262 -7.81 -18.62 -7.44
C ILE A 262 -6.88 -19.83 -7.34
N ARG A 263 -7.37 -21.04 -7.61
CA ARG A 263 -6.55 -22.28 -7.59
C ARG A 263 -5.38 -22.21 -8.57
N ARG A 264 -5.60 -21.61 -9.75
CA ARG A 264 -4.53 -21.39 -10.72
C ARG A 264 -3.48 -20.42 -10.19
N ILE A 265 -3.88 -19.33 -9.53
CA ILE A 265 -2.93 -18.42 -8.87
C ILE A 265 -2.11 -19.20 -7.85
N GLU A 266 -2.75 -19.89 -6.90
CA GLU A 266 -2.08 -20.71 -5.87
C GLU A 266 -1.09 -21.71 -6.49
N SER A 267 -1.50 -22.40 -7.55
CA SER A 267 -0.65 -23.34 -8.29
C SER A 267 0.56 -22.67 -8.94
N GLU A 268 0.44 -21.44 -9.45
CA GLU A 268 1.55 -20.72 -10.07
C GLU A 268 2.51 -20.13 -9.02
N ILE A 269 1.97 -19.47 -7.98
CA ILE A 269 2.78 -18.74 -7.01
C ILE A 269 3.27 -19.59 -5.83
N LYS A 270 2.74 -20.80 -5.68
CA LYS A 270 3.14 -21.81 -4.67
C LYS A 270 2.95 -21.37 -3.21
N ILE A 271 2.03 -20.43 -2.98
CA ILE A 271 1.57 -20.00 -1.64
C ILE A 271 0.04 -19.91 -1.65
N PRO A 272 -0.63 -20.09 -0.50
CA PRO A 272 -2.09 -20.05 -0.43
C PRO A 272 -2.63 -18.63 -0.67
N VAL A 273 -3.81 -18.55 -1.29
CA VAL A 273 -4.60 -17.32 -1.36
C VAL A 273 -5.59 -17.35 -0.21
N THR A 274 -5.26 -16.66 0.87
CA THR A 274 -6.00 -16.74 2.13
C THR A 274 -7.07 -15.67 2.27
N LEU A 275 -6.97 -14.57 1.53
CA LEU A 275 -7.91 -13.46 1.57
C LEU A 275 -8.38 -13.11 0.16
N ILE A 276 -9.70 -13.06 -0.06
CA ILE A 276 -10.28 -12.76 -1.36
C ILE A 276 -11.30 -11.63 -1.23
N GLY A 277 -10.97 -10.45 -1.76
CA GLY A 277 -11.86 -9.29 -1.79
C GLY A 277 -12.94 -9.44 -2.85
N THR A 278 -14.20 -9.42 -2.41
CA THR A 278 -15.42 -9.63 -3.20
C THR A 278 -16.26 -8.36 -3.31
N GLY A 279 -15.68 -7.21 -2.98
CA GLY A 279 -16.35 -5.91 -3.05
C GLY A 279 -15.49 -4.78 -2.49
N PRO A 280 -16.03 -3.56 -2.48
CA PRO A 280 -15.32 -2.37 -2.02
C PRO A 280 -15.34 -2.18 -0.49
N GLU A 281 -16.33 -2.75 0.21
CA GLU A 281 -16.49 -2.62 1.67
C GLU A 281 -15.42 -3.44 2.42
N VAL A 282 -14.98 -2.99 3.59
CA VAL A 282 -13.92 -3.68 4.37
C VAL A 282 -14.23 -5.13 4.74
N LEU A 283 -15.51 -5.50 4.85
CA LEU A 283 -15.97 -6.86 5.15
C LEU A 283 -16.44 -7.61 3.90
N ASP A 284 -16.30 -7.04 2.71
CA ASP A 284 -16.50 -7.76 1.44
C ASP A 284 -15.29 -8.62 1.12
N ILE A 285 -15.15 -9.68 1.92
CA ILE A 285 -14.00 -10.57 1.92
C ILE A 285 -14.43 -12.01 2.20
N VAL A 286 -13.79 -12.94 1.51
CA VAL A 286 -13.71 -14.35 1.90
C VAL A 286 -12.39 -14.54 2.64
N ASP A 287 -12.47 -15.02 3.88
CA ASP A 287 -11.31 -15.30 4.73
C ASP A 287 -11.11 -16.82 4.87
N ARG A 288 -9.99 -17.31 4.33
CA ARG A 288 -9.60 -18.72 4.26
C ARG A 288 -8.39 -19.03 5.15
N ARG A 289 -7.99 -18.11 6.04
CA ARG A 289 -6.79 -18.30 6.89
C ARG A 289 -6.91 -19.46 7.88
N PHE A 290 -8.12 -19.95 8.13
CA PHE A 290 -8.42 -21.02 9.08
C PHE A 290 -8.95 -22.30 8.40
N GLU A 291 -8.86 -22.38 7.06
CA GLU A 291 -9.21 -23.57 6.27
C GLU A 291 -8.05 -24.60 6.22
#